data_AF-A0A3C0W042-F1
#
_entry.id   AF-A0A3C0W042-F1
#
_cell.length_a   1.000
_cell.length_b   1.000
_cell.length_c   1.000
_cell.angle_alpha   90.00
_cell.angle_beta   90.00
_cell.angle_gamma   90.00
#
_symmetry.space_group_name_H-M   'P 1'
#
loop_
_entity.id
_entity.type
_entity.pdbx_description
1 polymer ?
#
loop_
_entity_poly.entity_id
_entity_poly.type
_entity_poly.pdbx_seq_one_letter_code
_entity_poly.pdbx_strand_id
1 'polypeptide(L)' 'GPVGDDGYKDEALEKMADHSPNGPFSGGKYSVLEGGTRTPFITYWPGKIKPGVSDEIVCTIDMAASFAALTGTKLP' A
#
# COMPACT_ATOMS: atom_id res chain seq x y z
N GLY A 1 -4.36 -0.70 -4.91
CA GLY A 1 -4.17 -0.84 -6.37
C GLY A 1 -4.71 0.35 -7.14
N PRO A 2 -4.29 0.55 -8.39
CA PRO A 2 -4.76 1.63 -9.25
C PRO A 2 -6.22 1.44 -9.67
N VAL A 3 -6.89 2.54 -10.00
CA VAL A 3 -8.21 2.53 -10.65
C VAL A 3 -8.01 3.16 -12.02
N GLY A 4 -8.21 2.39 -13.09
CA GLY A 4 -8.08 2.91 -14.45
C GLY A 4 -9.36 3.57 -14.95
N ASP A 5 -10.50 2.96 -14.64
CA ASP A 5 -11.83 3.52 -14.88
C ASP A 5 -12.56 3.58 -13.53
N ASP A 6 -12.81 4.79 -13.05
CA ASP A 6 -13.56 5.06 -11.82
C ASP A 6 -14.95 5.68 -12.10
N GLY A 7 -15.36 5.72 -13.37
CA GLY A 7 -16.61 6.30 -13.84
C GLY A 7 -16.53 7.78 -14.21
N TYR A 8 -15.40 8.47 -14.00
CA TYR A 8 -15.20 9.82 -14.53
C TYR A 8 -14.77 9.78 -16.00
N LYS A 9 -15.15 10.82 -16.76
CA LYS A 9 -14.71 11.03 -18.14
C LYS A 9 -13.45 11.88 -18.17
N ASP A 10 -12.34 11.31 -17.71
CA ASP A 10 -11.05 12.00 -17.57
C ASP A 10 -9.96 11.49 -18.55
N GLU A 11 -10.31 10.50 -19.38
CA GLU A 11 -9.43 9.87 -20.36
C GLU A 11 -8.23 9.15 -19.72
N ALA A 12 -8.34 8.70 -18.46
CA ALA A 12 -7.24 8.08 -17.72
C ALA A 12 -6.69 6.83 -18.41
N LEU A 13 -7.56 5.99 -19.00
CA LEU A 13 -7.15 4.80 -19.75
C LEU A 13 -6.48 5.15 -21.07
N GLU A 14 -7.06 6.10 -21.81
CA GLU A 14 -6.58 6.54 -23.12
C GLU A 14 -5.22 7.24 -23.03
N LYS A 15 -5.00 8.00 -21.95
CA LYS A 15 -3.76 8.74 -21.67
C LYS A 15 -2.74 7.93 -20.85
N MET A 16 -3.00 6.66 -20.58
CA MET A 16 -2.10 5.81 -19.77
C MET A 16 -0.75 5.55 -20.45
N ALA A 17 -0.69 5.59 -21.80
CA ALA A 17 0.52 5.39 -22.59
C ALA A 17 1.31 4.13 -22.14
N ASP A 18 2.57 4.28 -21.73
CA ASP A 18 3.44 3.20 -21.24
C ASP A 18 3.50 3.10 -19.70
N HIS A 19 2.66 3.86 -18.98
CA HIS A 19 2.60 3.80 -17.53
C HIS A 19 1.93 2.48 -17.07
N SER A 20 2.63 1.72 -16.23
CA SER A 20 2.11 0.52 -15.57
C SER A 20 1.87 0.81 -14.08
N PRO A 21 0.66 1.23 -13.67
CA PRO A 21 0.41 1.72 -12.32
C PRO A 21 0.31 0.61 -11.25
N ASN A 22 0.19 -0.65 -11.68
CA ASN A 22 0.28 -1.84 -10.83
C ASN A 22 1.66 -2.52 -10.93
N GLY A 23 2.59 -1.95 -11.72
CA GLY A 23 3.94 -2.48 -11.92
C GLY A 23 3.90 -3.94 -12.39
N PRO A 24 4.70 -4.85 -11.79
CA PRO A 24 4.75 -6.26 -12.21
C PRO A 24 3.51 -7.06 -11.78
N PHE A 25 2.60 -6.47 -10.99
CA PHE A 25 1.51 -7.19 -10.36
C PHE A 25 0.22 -7.13 -11.17
N SER A 26 -0.59 -8.18 -11.10
CA SER A 26 -1.87 -8.27 -11.81
C SER A 26 -3.02 -7.62 -11.02
N GLY A 27 -4.00 -7.07 -11.73
CA GLY A 27 -5.21 -6.48 -11.14
C GLY A 27 -5.06 -5.00 -10.70
N GLY A 28 -6.19 -4.40 -10.32
CA GLY A 28 -6.29 -3.03 -9.80
C GLY A 28 -7.16 -2.98 -8.54
N LYS A 29 -7.53 -1.79 -8.07
CA LYS A 29 -8.43 -1.61 -6.92
C LYS A 29 -9.68 -2.48 -7.10
N TYR A 30 -10.20 -3.01 -5.99
CA TYR A 30 -11.31 -3.99 -5.95
C TYR A 30 -10.96 -5.42 -6.42
N SER A 31 -9.73 -5.66 -6.88
CA SER A 31 -9.21 -7.01 -7.10
C SER A 31 -8.57 -7.57 -5.83
N VAL A 32 -8.67 -8.89 -5.63
CA VAL A 32 -7.93 -9.64 -4.60
C VAL A 32 -6.48 -9.93 -4.98
N LEU A 33 -6.10 -9.65 -6.24
CA LEU A 33 -4.74 -9.85 -6.75
C LEU A 33 -3.77 -8.79 -6.20
N GLU A 34 -2.46 -9.06 -6.28
CA GLU A 34 -1.43 -8.17 -5.71
C GLU A 34 -1.49 -6.74 -6.26
N GLY A 35 -1.83 -6.52 -7.53
CA GLY A 35 -1.99 -5.18 -8.09
C GLY A 35 -3.15 -4.42 -7.47
N GLY A 36 -4.12 -5.11 -6.86
CA GLY A 36 -5.21 -4.54 -6.07
C GLY A 36 -4.88 -4.31 -4.61
N THR A 37 -4.21 -5.28 -3.96
CA THR A 37 -4.06 -5.36 -2.50
C THR A 37 -2.70 -4.92 -1.98
N ARG A 38 -1.62 -5.12 -2.74
CA ARG A 38 -0.24 -4.81 -2.32
C ARG A 38 0.04 -3.32 -2.48
N THR A 39 0.57 -2.69 -1.44
CA THR A 39 1.00 -1.28 -1.45
C THR A 39 2.38 -1.14 -0.84
N PRO A 40 3.18 -0.15 -1.27
CA PRO A 40 4.43 0.16 -0.58
C PRO A 40 4.12 0.64 0.85
N PHE A 41 4.85 0.11 1.83
CA PHE A 41 4.80 0.56 3.22
C PHE A 41 6.20 0.97 3.64
N ILE A 42 6.37 2.23 4.04
CA ILE A 42 7.65 2.82 4.39
C ILE A 42 7.52 3.42 5.79
N THR A 43 8.48 3.09 6.66
CA THR A 43 8.58 3.67 8.00
C THR A 43 9.94 4.34 8.18
N TYR A 44 9.99 5.42 8.96
CA TYR A 44 11.20 6.19 9.17
C TYR A 44 11.30 6.67 10.61
N TRP A 45 12.41 6.31 11.28
CA TRP A 45 12.71 6.79 12.62
C TRP A 45 14.22 6.80 12.87
N PRO A 46 14.86 7.98 12.81
CA PRO A 46 16.29 8.14 13.06
C PRO A 46 16.71 7.57 14.41
N GLY A 47 17.79 6.80 14.42
CA GLY A 47 18.35 6.20 15.64
C GLY A 47 17.51 5.08 16.27
N LYS A 48 16.36 4.71 15.68
CA LYS A 48 15.51 3.61 16.14
C LYS A 48 15.36 2.53 15.08
N ILE A 49 15.00 2.90 13.85
CA ILE A 49 14.87 1.97 12.74
C ILE A 49 16.24 1.79 12.08
N LYS A 50 16.67 0.53 11.94
CA LYS A 50 17.80 0.17 11.10
C LYS A 50 17.33 0.17 9.64
N PRO A 51 17.97 0.91 8.72
CA PRO A 51 17.60 0.90 7.30
C PRO A 51 17.64 -0.52 6.73
N GLY A 52 16.64 -0.87 5.91
CA GLY A 52 16.55 -2.17 5.27
C GLY A 52 15.24 -2.36 4.52
N VAL A 53 15.13 -3.51 3.87
CA VAL A 53 13.89 -4.01 3.25
C VAL A 53 13.43 -5.21 4.07
N SER A 54 12.11 -5.31 4.28
CA SER A 54 11.49 -6.41 5.01
C SER A 54 10.53 -7.13 4.07
N ASP A 55 10.65 -8.46 4.01
CA ASP A 55 9.74 -9.33 3.24
C ASP A 55 8.56 -9.86 4.07
N GLU A 56 8.48 -9.45 5.35
CA GLU A 56 7.36 -9.79 6.23
C GLU A 56 6.02 -9.26 5.71
N ILE A 57 4.96 -10.06 5.88
CA ILE A 57 3.61 -9.66 5.53
C ILE A 57 3.09 -8.72 6.61
N VAL A 58 2.62 -7.56 6.18
CA VAL A 58 1.94 -6.57 7.03
C VAL A 58 0.64 -6.15 6.39
N CYS A 59 -0.32 -5.77 7.22
CA CYS A 59 -1.58 -5.22 6.78
C CYS A 59 -2.02 -4.05 7.67
N THR A 60 -2.96 -3.25 7.20
CA THR A 60 -3.36 -1.99 7.87
C THR A 60 -3.84 -2.21 9.30
N ILE A 61 -4.40 -3.37 9.64
CA ILE A 61 -4.87 -3.66 11.01
C ILE A 61 -3.72 -3.82 12.01
N ASP A 62 -2.51 -4.17 11.56
CA ASP A 62 -1.32 -4.30 12.42
C ASP A 62 -0.89 -2.93 12.99
N MET A 63 -1.31 -1.84 12.35
CA MET A 63 -1.02 -0.48 12.79
C MET A 63 -1.63 -0.17 14.15
N ALA A 64 -2.80 -0.73 14.47
CA ALA A 64 -3.46 -0.49 15.75
C ALA A 64 -2.59 -0.99 16.92
N ALA A 65 -2.09 -2.23 16.82
CA ALA A 65 -1.18 -2.80 17.81
C ALA A 65 0.19 -2.09 17.84
N SER A 66 0.73 -1.77 16.66
CA SER A 66 2.01 -1.07 16.54
C SER A 66 1.99 0.32 17.19
N PHE A 67 0.92 1.09 16.97
CA PHE A 67 0.77 2.43 17.55
C PHE A 67 0.46 2.37 19.05
N ALA A 68 -0.34 1.41 19.50
CA ALA A 68 -0.58 1.22 20.93
C ALA A 68 0.72 0.90 21.68
N ALA A 69 1.55 0.00 21.14
CA ALA A 69 2.88 -0.29 21.70
C ALA A 69 3.80 0.94 21.68
N LEU A 70 3.73 1.74 20.61
CA LEU A 70 4.51 2.97 20.47
C LEU A 70 4.15 4.04 21.51
N THR A 71 2.86 4.21 21.81
CA THR A 71 2.36 5.24 22.75
C THR A 71 2.22 4.72 24.18
N GLY A 72 2.46 3.44 24.42
CA GLY A 72 2.18 2.79 25.71
C GLY A 72 0.69 2.70 26.03
N THR A 73 -0.18 2.78 25.02
CA THR A 73 -1.64 2.67 25.19
C THR A 73 -2.03 1.21 25.32
N LYS A 74 -2.87 0.87 26.31
CA LYS A 74 -3.44 -0.47 26.44
C LYS A 74 -4.59 -0.62 25.45
N LEU A 75 -4.53 -1.66 24.61
CA LEU A 75 -5.64 -2.05 23.75
C LEU A 75 -6.77 -2.69 24.60
N PRO A 76 -8.04 -2.52 24.19
CA PRO A 76 -9.18 -3.18 24.84
C PRO A 76 -9.10 -4.70 24.77
#